data_AF-S9VCT4-F1
#
_entry.id   AF-S9VCT4-F1
#
_cell.length_a   1.000
_cell.length_b   1.000
_cell.length_c   1.000
_cell.angle_alpha   90.00
_cell.angle_beta   90.00
_cell.angle_gamma   90.00
#
_symmetry.space_group_name_H-M   'P 1'
#
loop_
_entity.id
_entity.type
_entity.pdbx_description
1 polymer ?
#
loop_
_entity_poly.entity_id
_entity_poly.type
_entity_poly.pdbx_seq_one_letter_code
_entity_poly.pdbx_strand_id
1 'polypeptide(L)'
;MFNFTRRRSTLATTDRRALQFGQRGVCCLPHPEKQHRGGEDAFFSHPMALGVADGVGGMAKYGVDPAIFTRNIMRYCYEKISGSPVKPIGSENSNNENEKENTENKSVFASFPNLPAVELLTSALERALKDNIPGACPAVVVAMKEEKEASIVSLGDCGVVIVRGGRLLYRSTSQQHYFNCPYQMPNDTPRKGEQSSLLLQENDVLLLASDGVLDNVETDELVKVLANVRAENKNSCKEAADIIGQTASRNGHDEKFMSPFAKEAQKQGKRFRGGKLDDITALVARVTPLDQKTYFENLSQLGGRQCPRIIEEALGIGAFGGGSEKNWFGGFFNSKL
;
A
#
# COMPACT_ATOMS: atom_id res chain seq x y z
N MET A 1 -45.83 50.75 -9.69
CA MET A 1 -45.23 49.94 -8.60
C MET A 1 -44.74 48.63 -9.19
N PHE A 2 -43.45 48.50 -9.51
CA PHE A 2 -42.82 47.21 -9.85
C PHE A 2 -41.83 46.89 -8.73
N ASN A 3 -42.18 45.93 -7.88
CA ASN A 3 -41.32 45.46 -6.80
C ASN A 3 -40.29 44.47 -7.37
N PHE A 4 -39.03 44.91 -7.47
CA PHE A 4 -37.90 44.06 -7.81
C PHE A 4 -37.53 43.20 -6.58
N THR A 5 -38.01 41.96 -6.52
CA THR A 5 -37.58 41.00 -5.51
C THR A 5 -36.23 40.41 -5.93
N ARG A 6 -35.16 40.91 -5.32
CA ARG A 6 -33.80 40.41 -5.48
C ARG A 6 -33.71 38.99 -4.91
N ARG A 7 -33.86 37.97 -5.76
CA ARG A 7 -33.50 36.58 -5.39
C ARG A 7 -32.01 36.57 -5.04
N ARG A 8 -31.71 36.46 -3.74
CA ARG A 8 -30.39 36.03 -3.27
C ARG A 8 -30.21 34.58 -3.73
N SER A 9 -29.46 34.40 -4.81
CA SER A 9 -28.88 33.10 -5.12
C SER A 9 -27.95 32.74 -3.97
N THR A 10 -28.34 31.77 -3.16
CA THR A 10 -27.44 31.05 -2.26
C THR A 10 -26.42 30.33 -3.14
N LEU A 11 -25.29 30.98 -3.39
CA LEU A 11 -24.09 30.32 -3.91
C LEU A 11 -23.79 29.17 -2.95
N ALA A 12 -23.96 27.94 -3.43
CA ALA A 12 -23.50 26.76 -2.73
C ALA A 12 -22.01 26.96 -2.42
N THR A 13 -21.68 27.06 -1.14
CA THR A 13 -20.29 27.02 -0.67
C THR A 13 -19.73 25.66 -1.09
N THR A 14 -19.05 25.60 -2.23
CA THR A 14 -18.25 24.45 -2.63
C THR A 14 -17.33 24.10 -1.48
N ASP A 15 -17.49 22.91 -0.90
CA ASP A 15 -16.71 22.46 0.24
C ASP A 15 -15.22 22.45 -0.15
N ARG A 16 -14.47 23.42 0.40
CA ARG A 16 -13.06 23.71 0.11
C ARG A 16 -12.10 22.86 0.94
N ARG A 17 -12.58 21.81 1.61
CA ARG A 17 -11.72 20.98 2.46
C ARG A 17 -10.80 20.12 1.61
N ALA A 18 -9.51 20.19 1.89
CA ALA A 18 -8.55 19.23 1.39
C ALA A 18 -8.90 17.83 1.90
N LEU A 19 -8.47 16.80 1.17
CA LEU A 19 -8.75 15.40 1.42
C LEU A 19 -7.49 14.67 1.84
N GLN A 20 -7.67 13.55 2.52
CA GLN A 20 -6.61 12.63 2.91
C GLN A 20 -7.12 11.19 2.86
N PHE A 21 -6.19 10.23 2.88
CA PHE A 21 -6.50 8.82 3.07
C PHE A 21 -6.82 8.53 4.54
N GLY A 22 -7.88 9.10 5.11
CA GLY A 22 -8.08 9.18 6.56
C GLY A 22 -8.17 7.82 7.30
N GLN A 23 -9.21 7.03 7.00
CA GLN A 23 -9.35 5.67 7.56
C GLN A 23 -8.58 4.70 6.69
N ARG A 24 -7.79 3.82 7.30
CA ARG A 24 -6.91 2.88 6.60
C ARG A 24 -6.91 1.55 7.35
N GLY A 25 -6.78 0.45 6.62
CA GLY A 25 -6.66 -0.89 7.17
C GLY A 25 -5.92 -1.78 6.20
N VAL A 26 -5.17 -2.74 6.74
CA VAL A 26 -4.31 -3.62 5.94
C VAL A 26 -4.47 -5.07 6.38
N CYS A 27 -4.40 -5.97 5.41
CA CYS A 27 -4.27 -7.40 5.62
C CYS A 27 -3.02 -7.87 4.89
N CYS A 28 -2.12 -8.55 5.61
CA CYS A 28 -0.92 -9.17 5.06
C CYS A 28 -0.91 -10.64 5.48
N LEU A 29 -0.97 -11.54 4.50
CA LEU A 29 -0.93 -12.98 4.72
C LEU A 29 0.22 -13.55 3.87
N PRO A 30 1.37 -13.87 4.47
CA PRO A 30 2.46 -14.49 3.73
C PRO A 30 2.07 -15.85 3.16
N HIS A 31 2.68 -16.20 2.03
CA HIS A 31 2.67 -17.54 1.48
C HIS A 31 3.06 -18.55 2.58
N PRO A 32 2.40 -19.72 2.69
CA PRO A 32 2.66 -20.68 3.76
C PRO A 32 4.14 -21.02 3.95
N GLU A 33 4.89 -21.21 2.86
CA GLU A 33 6.33 -21.52 2.91
C GLU A 33 7.20 -20.34 3.37
N LYS A 34 6.70 -19.10 3.28
CA LYS A 34 7.40 -17.86 3.61
C LYS A 34 6.99 -17.27 4.96
N GLN A 35 6.03 -17.88 5.66
CA GLN A 35 5.49 -17.36 6.93
C GLN A 35 6.56 -17.12 8.00
N HIS A 36 7.55 -18.00 8.11
CA HIS A 36 8.62 -17.90 9.11
C HIS A 36 9.50 -16.64 8.95
N ARG A 37 9.48 -16.00 7.78
CA ARG A 37 10.20 -14.75 7.48
C ARG A 37 9.28 -13.55 7.21
N GLY A 38 7.97 -13.73 7.36
CA GLY A 38 6.96 -12.68 7.17
C GLY A 38 6.61 -12.34 5.73
N GLY A 39 6.95 -13.18 4.75
CA GLY A 39 6.71 -12.90 3.34
C GLY A 39 7.68 -11.88 2.73
N GLU A 40 7.49 -11.59 1.45
CA GLU A 40 8.33 -10.75 0.59
C GLU A 40 7.61 -9.46 0.16
N ASP A 41 6.28 -9.42 0.27
CA ASP A 41 5.46 -8.21 0.17
C ASP A 41 5.86 -7.14 1.20
N ALA A 42 5.69 -5.88 0.82
CA ALA A 42 5.73 -4.76 1.76
C ALA A 42 4.71 -3.67 1.38
N PHE A 43 4.35 -2.85 2.36
CA PHE A 43 3.48 -1.70 2.14
C PHE A 43 3.94 -0.50 2.97
N PHE A 44 3.43 0.69 2.67
CA PHE A 44 3.44 1.81 3.59
C PHE A 44 2.08 2.52 3.58
N SER A 45 1.75 3.14 4.72
CA SER A 45 0.49 3.86 4.90
C SER A 45 0.75 5.23 5.53
N HIS A 46 0.51 6.29 4.77
CA HIS A 46 0.58 7.69 5.20
C HIS A 46 -0.73 8.42 4.83
N PRO A 47 -1.18 9.44 5.58
CA PRO A 47 -2.38 10.20 5.23
C PRO A 47 -2.38 10.80 3.81
N MET A 48 -1.19 11.07 3.27
CA MET A 48 -1.00 11.67 1.96
C MET A 48 -0.45 10.74 0.89
N ALA A 49 -0.05 9.52 1.25
CA ALA A 49 0.43 8.55 0.27
C ALA A 49 0.29 7.12 0.79
N LEU A 50 0.00 6.20 -0.12
CA LEU A 50 -0.11 4.77 0.14
C LEU A 50 0.75 4.03 -0.88
N GLY A 51 1.30 2.89 -0.51
CA GLY A 51 2.01 2.05 -1.46
C GLY A 51 2.02 0.58 -1.04
N VAL A 52 2.06 -0.28 -2.05
CA VAL A 52 2.25 -1.73 -1.94
C VAL A 52 3.29 -2.14 -2.97
N ALA A 53 4.21 -3.01 -2.58
CA ALA A 53 5.14 -3.66 -3.47
C ALA A 53 5.21 -5.14 -3.14
N ASP A 54 5.42 -5.95 -4.18
CA ASP A 54 5.56 -7.40 -4.08
C ASP A 54 7.02 -7.79 -4.32
N GLY A 55 7.55 -8.68 -3.49
CA GLY A 55 8.93 -9.12 -3.61
C GLY A 55 9.08 -10.27 -4.57
N VAL A 56 9.93 -10.09 -5.58
CA VAL A 56 10.14 -11.12 -6.61
C VAL A 56 10.99 -12.27 -6.07
N GLY A 57 10.33 -13.39 -5.73
CA GLY A 57 10.91 -14.59 -5.12
C GLY A 57 12.12 -15.20 -5.86
N GLY A 58 12.29 -14.92 -7.15
CA GLY A 58 13.40 -15.43 -7.96
C GLY A 58 14.80 -15.06 -7.42
N MET A 59 14.90 -13.94 -6.69
CA MET A 59 16.18 -13.46 -6.13
C MET A 59 16.71 -14.33 -4.99
N ALA A 60 15.82 -15.08 -4.31
CA ALA A 60 16.21 -16.00 -3.24
C ALA A 60 17.18 -17.09 -3.72
N LYS A 61 17.12 -17.46 -5.01
CA LYS A 61 18.04 -18.44 -5.62
C LYS A 61 19.50 -17.97 -5.65
N TYR A 62 19.73 -16.67 -5.53
CA TYR A 62 21.05 -16.05 -5.50
C TYR A 62 21.46 -15.62 -4.08
N GLY A 63 20.74 -16.09 -3.04
CA GLY A 63 21.02 -15.76 -1.64
C GLY A 63 20.60 -14.36 -1.22
N VAL A 64 19.80 -13.67 -2.03
CA VAL A 64 19.24 -12.35 -1.72
C VAL A 64 17.81 -12.53 -1.22
N ASP A 65 17.52 -12.11 0.01
CA ASP A 65 16.14 -12.09 0.52
C ASP A 65 15.32 -11.05 -0.25
N PRO A 66 14.31 -11.45 -1.04
CA PRO A 66 13.54 -10.53 -1.87
C PRO A 66 12.83 -9.45 -1.05
N ALA A 67 12.52 -9.74 0.22
CA ALA A 67 11.89 -8.80 1.12
C ALA A 67 12.77 -7.55 1.42
N ILE A 68 14.10 -7.65 1.29
CA ILE A 68 15.03 -6.53 1.57
C ILE A 68 14.75 -5.36 0.63
N PHE A 69 14.65 -5.60 -0.68
CA PHE A 69 14.41 -4.53 -1.65
C PHE A 69 13.04 -3.91 -1.47
N THR A 70 12.00 -4.75 -1.41
CA THR A 70 10.60 -4.33 -1.30
C THR A 70 10.36 -3.48 -0.05
N ARG A 71 10.85 -3.92 1.11
CA ARG A 71 10.73 -3.19 2.38
C ARG A 71 11.48 -1.85 2.34
N ASN A 72 12.69 -1.81 1.77
CA ASN A 72 13.44 -0.56 1.63
C ASN A 72 12.75 0.42 0.67
N ILE A 73 12.23 -0.03 -0.48
CA ILE A 73 11.48 0.84 -1.41
C ILE A 73 10.28 1.49 -0.71
N MET A 74 9.46 0.71 0.02
CA MET A 74 8.32 1.25 0.77
C MET A 74 8.76 2.21 1.89
N ARG A 75 9.87 1.91 2.58
CA ARG A 75 10.47 2.78 3.61
C ARG A 75 10.98 4.10 3.05
N TYR A 76 11.64 4.09 1.89
CA TYR A 76 12.14 5.31 1.26
C TYR A 76 11.01 6.17 0.69
N CYS A 77 9.92 5.56 0.19
CA CYS A 77 8.69 6.30 -0.09
C CYS A 77 8.16 6.98 1.18
N TYR A 78 8.08 6.26 2.30
CA TYR A 78 7.65 6.83 3.57
C TYR A 78 8.57 7.96 4.06
N GLU A 79 9.89 7.79 4.01
CA GLU A 79 10.87 8.84 4.35
C GLU A 79 10.63 10.09 3.51
N LYS A 80 10.49 9.93 2.19
CA LYS A 80 10.33 11.06 1.27
C LYS A 80 9.05 11.86 1.54
N ILE A 81 7.94 11.19 1.86
CA ILE A 81 6.66 11.87 2.12
C ILE A 81 6.56 12.42 3.55
N SER A 82 7.20 11.79 4.53
CA SER A 82 7.16 12.21 5.95
C SER A 82 8.28 13.16 6.34
N GLY A 83 9.35 13.24 5.54
CA GLY A 83 10.58 13.96 5.89
C GLY A 83 11.37 13.32 7.03
N SER A 84 11.01 12.11 7.45
CA SER A 84 11.65 11.40 8.57
C SER A 84 12.69 10.41 8.05
N PRO A 85 13.99 10.59 8.36
CA PRO A 85 15.05 9.69 7.90
C PRO A 85 14.83 8.25 8.39
N VAL A 86 15.14 7.28 7.53
CA VAL A 86 15.10 5.85 7.87
C VAL A 86 16.45 5.19 7.58
N LYS A 87 16.85 4.26 8.45
CA LYS A 87 18.03 3.41 8.18
C LYS A 87 17.65 2.29 7.21
N PRO A 88 18.55 1.94 6.26
CA PRO A 88 18.35 0.80 5.36
C PRO A 88 18.26 -0.53 6.12
N ILE A 89 17.43 -1.45 5.63
CA ILE A 89 17.40 -2.84 6.08
C ILE A 89 18.44 -3.64 5.28
N GLY A 90 19.21 -4.50 5.96
CA GLY A 90 20.20 -5.38 5.32
C GLY A 90 21.62 -4.81 5.25
N SER A 91 21.87 -3.61 5.79
CA SER A 91 23.22 -3.06 5.92
C SER A 91 23.90 -3.54 7.22
N GLU A 92 24.39 -4.78 7.26
CA GLU A 92 25.11 -5.28 8.45
C GLU A 92 26.58 -4.89 8.53
N ASN A 93 27.12 -4.10 7.59
CA ASN A 93 28.52 -3.66 7.65
C ASN A 93 28.72 -2.22 7.16
N SER A 94 28.45 -1.26 8.04
CA SER A 94 29.18 0.02 8.03
C SER A 94 29.18 0.62 9.43
N ASN A 95 30.15 0.21 10.24
CA ASN A 95 30.64 1.02 11.35
C ASN A 95 31.29 2.27 10.76
N ASN A 96 30.48 3.26 10.40
CA ASN A 96 30.93 4.63 10.22
C ASN A 96 30.04 5.51 11.10
N GLU A 97 30.38 5.57 12.39
CA GLU A 97 29.83 6.53 13.37
C GLU A 97 30.27 7.99 13.09
N ASN A 98 30.60 8.34 11.84
CA ASN A 98 31.10 9.67 11.47
C ASN A 98 30.39 10.22 10.24
N GLU A 99 29.06 10.26 10.26
CA GLU A 99 28.34 11.30 9.52
C GLU A 99 27.79 12.29 10.53
N LYS A 100 28.51 13.41 10.65
CA LYS A 100 28.00 14.60 11.34
C LYS A 100 26.65 14.94 10.72
N GLU A 101 25.61 14.87 11.53
CA GLU A 101 24.31 15.48 11.31
C GLU A 101 24.52 16.95 10.91
N ASN A 102 24.58 17.21 9.61
CA ASN A 102 24.34 18.53 9.06
C ASN A 102 22.82 18.69 8.97
N THR A 103 22.22 18.91 10.13
CA THR A 103 20.80 19.25 10.26
C THR A 103 20.61 20.68 9.79
N GLU A 104 20.69 20.91 8.48
CA GLU A 104 19.98 22.04 7.89
C GLU A 104 18.49 21.74 8.07
N ASN A 105 17.94 22.24 9.18
CA ASN A 105 16.52 22.36 9.44
C ASN A 105 15.89 23.24 8.35
N LYS A 106 15.72 22.70 7.15
CA LYS A 106 14.75 23.23 6.19
C LYS A 106 13.40 22.84 6.73
N SER A 107 12.66 23.84 7.18
CA SER A 107 11.23 23.76 7.45
C SER A 107 10.50 23.35 6.16
N VAL A 108 10.46 22.06 5.83
CA VAL A 108 9.71 21.54 4.67
C VAL A 108 8.20 21.46 4.99
N PHE A 109 7.80 21.71 6.24
CA PHE A 109 6.43 21.48 6.73
C PHE A 109 5.41 22.62 6.47
N ALA A 110 5.69 23.54 5.56
CA ALA A 110 4.80 24.71 5.36
C ALA A 110 3.70 24.52 4.29
N SER A 111 3.74 23.46 3.46
CA SER A 111 2.78 23.28 2.37
C SER A 111 2.25 21.86 2.25
N PHE A 112 1.00 21.73 1.78
CA PHE A 112 0.41 20.44 1.41
C PHE A 112 1.35 19.71 0.44
N PRO A 113 1.67 18.42 0.67
CA PRO A 113 2.60 17.72 -0.19
C PRO A 113 2.04 17.67 -1.61
N ASN A 114 2.80 18.25 -2.55
CA ASN A 114 2.47 18.25 -3.97
C ASN A 114 3.47 17.37 -4.73
N LEU A 115 3.62 16.13 -4.28
CA LEU A 115 4.59 15.18 -4.83
C LEU A 115 3.85 14.09 -5.63
N PRO A 116 3.98 14.05 -6.96
CA PRO A 116 3.38 13.01 -7.79
C PRO A 116 3.86 11.60 -7.38
N ALA A 117 2.99 10.60 -7.49
CA ALA A 117 3.31 9.24 -7.08
C ALA A 117 4.50 8.63 -7.85
N VAL A 118 4.63 8.96 -9.14
CA VAL A 118 5.79 8.54 -9.95
C VAL A 118 7.10 9.12 -9.41
N GLU A 119 7.13 10.39 -9.00
CA GLU A 119 8.32 11.04 -8.46
C GLU A 119 8.66 10.53 -7.05
N LEU A 120 7.63 10.18 -6.27
CA LEU A 120 7.79 9.51 -4.98
C LEU A 120 8.48 8.14 -5.14
N LEU A 121 7.97 7.31 -6.05
CA LEU A 121 8.54 5.99 -6.31
C LEU A 121 9.92 6.07 -7.00
N THR A 122 10.14 7.04 -7.90
CA THR A 122 11.46 7.31 -8.49
C THR A 122 12.48 7.71 -7.44
N SER A 123 12.13 8.60 -6.50
CA SER A 123 13.02 8.99 -5.40
C SER A 123 13.40 7.79 -4.53
N ALA A 124 12.45 6.89 -4.26
CA ALA A 124 12.71 5.67 -3.50
C ALA A 124 13.65 4.71 -4.23
N LEU A 125 13.48 4.53 -5.55
CA LEU A 125 14.38 3.73 -6.37
C LEU A 125 15.80 4.32 -6.39
N GLU A 126 15.93 5.63 -6.63
CA GLU A 126 17.24 6.31 -6.63
C GLU A 126 17.96 6.13 -5.29
N ARG A 127 17.21 6.20 -4.17
CA ARG A 127 17.76 5.95 -2.84
C ARG A 127 18.20 4.50 -2.66
N ALA A 128 17.38 3.53 -3.08
CA ALA A 128 17.73 2.11 -3.01
C ALA A 128 18.98 1.78 -3.84
N LEU A 129 19.12 2.37 -5.03
CA LEU A 129 20.31 2.23 -5.87
C LEU A 129 21.55 2.84 -5.21
N LYS A 130 21.42 4.02 -4.61
CA LYS A 130 22.50 4.69 -3.87
C LYS A 130 22.97 3.86 -2.67
N ASP A 131 22.03 3.27 -1.94
CA ASP A 131 22.30 2.44 -0.76
C ASP A 131 22.67 0.99 -1.15
N ASN A 132 22.79 0.68 -2.45
CA ASN A 132 23.12 -0.65 -3.00
C ASN A 132 22.20 -1.76 -2.49
N ILE A 133 20.91 -1.48 -2.36
CA ILE A 133 19.93 -2.45 -1.88
C ILE A 133 19.67 -3.49 -2.99
N PRO A 134 19.94 -4.79 -2.76
CA PRO A 134 19.75 -5.82 -3.76
C PRO A 134 18.30 -6.31 -3.79
N GLY A 135 17.79 -6.60 -4.99
CA GLY A 135 16.50 -7.24 -5.22
C GLY A 135 15.71 -6.57 -6.33
N ALA A 136 14.43 -6.93 -6.44
CA ALA A 136 13.53 -6.40 -7.44
C ALA A 136 12.07 -6.46 -6.97
N CYS A 137 11.24 -5.51 -7.41
CA CYS A 137 9.81 -5.52 -7.10
C CYS A 137 8.96 -4.80 -8.17
N PRO A 138 7.76 -5.33 -8.52
CA PRO A 138 6.63 -4.50 -8.94
C PRO A 138 6.13 -3.64 -7.77
N ALA A 139 5.48 -2.52 -8.06
CA ALA A 139 4.97 -1.62 -7.04
C ALA A 139 3.83 -0.75 -7.54
N VAL A 140 2.88 -0.45 -6.65
CA VAL A 140 1.84 0.55 -6.85
C VAL A 140 1.93 1.60 -5.75
N VAL A 141 1.86 2.88 -6.14
CA VAL A 141 1.86 4.02 -5.22
C VAL A 141 0.75 4.98 -5.61
N VAL A 142 0.03 5.48 -4.61
CA VAL A 142 -0.97 6.54 -4.74
C VAL A 142 -0.58 7.68 -3.82
N ALA A 143 -0.52 8.91 -4.33
CA ALA A 143 -0.19 10.12 -3.57
C ALA A 143 -1.27 11.19 -3.75
N MET A 144 -1.64 11.86 -2.67
CA MET A 144 -2.54 13.02 -2.70
C MET A 144 -1.79 14.24 -3.23
N LYS A 145 -2.39 14.94 -4.18
CA LYS A 145 -1.89 16.10 -4.90
C LYS A 145 -3.00 17.16 -4.91
N GLU A 146 -2.63 18.45 -4.94
CA GLU A 146 -3.58 19.56 -5.12
C GLU A 146 -4.84 19.46 -4.24
N GLU A 147 -4.64 19.03 -2.98
CA GLU A 147 -5.68 18.85 -1.96
C GLU A 147 -6.74 17.78 -2.24
N LYS A 148 -7.02 17.37 -3.48
CA LYS A 148 -8.12 16.47 -3.85
C LYS A 148 -7.81 15.48 -4.97
N GLU A 149 -6.61 15.53 -5.54
CA GLU A 149 -6.25 14.71 -6.69
C GLU A 149 -5.39 13.52 -6.23
N ALA A 150 -5.77 12.30 -6.61
CA ALA A 150 -4.92 11.13 -6.45
C ALA A 150 -4.02 10.99 -7.68
N SER A 151 -2.72 11.23 -7.52
CA SER A 151 -1.70 10.80 -8.46
C SER A 151 -1.40 9.32 -8.23
N ILE A 152 -1.36 8.53 -9.30
CA ILE A 152 -1.19 7.07 -9.26
C ILE A 152 -0.03 6.67 -10.17
N VAL A 153 0.80 5.75 -9.69
CA VAL A 153 1.74 4.98 -10.52
C VAL A 153 1.62 3.50 -10.18
N SER A 154 1.46 2.65 -11.20
CA SER A 154 1.41 1.19 -11.08
C SER A 154 2.44 0.59 -12.02
N LEU A 155 3.49 -0.01 -11.48
CA LEU A 155 4.54 -0.70 -12.23
C LEU A 155 4.44 -2.21 -11.96
N GLY A 156 4.23 -3.00 -13.01
CA GLY A 156 4.10 -4.45 -12.90
C GLY A 156 2.66 -4.89 -12.64
N ASP A 157 2.48 -5.88 -11.77
CA ASP A 157 1.22 -6.57 -11.49
C ASP A 157 0.64 -6.33 -10.08
N CYS A 158 1.32 -5.56 -9.24
CA CYS A 158 0.65 -4.79 -8.18
C CYS A 158 -0.38 -3.84 -8.80
N GLY A 159 -1.44 -3.50 -8.06
CA GLY A 159 -2.48 -2.64 -8.61
C GLY A 159 -3.35 -1.91 -7.60
N VAL A 160 -4.15 -0.98 -8.15
CA VAL A 160 -5.10 -0.17 -7.39
C VAL A 160 -6.51 -0.33 -7.94
N VAL A 161 -7.50 -0.40 -7.05
CA VAL A 161 -8.93 -0.35 -7.34
C VAL A 161 -9.56 0.78 -6.55
N ILE A 162 -10.28 1.68 -7.22
CA ILE A 162 -10.96 2.82 -6.61
C ILE A 162 -12.46 2.70 -6.84
N VAL A 163 -13.23 2.81 -5.76
CA VAL A 163 -14.69 2.70 -5.75
C VAL A 163 -15.31 3.98 -5.22
N ARG A 164 -16.32 4.49 -5.94
CA ARG A 164 -17.14 5.65 -5.55
C ARG A 164 -18.61 5.26 -5.53
N GLY A 165 -19.27 5.47 -4.39
CA GLY A 165 -20.72 5.17 -4.25
C GLY A 165 -21.06 3.72 -4.63
N GLY A 166 -20.18 2.77 -4.32
CA GLY A 166 -20.35 1.35 -4.65
C GLY A 166 -20.14 0.97 -6.12
N ARG A 167 -19.58 1.87 -6.94
CA ARG A 167 -19.24 1.61 -8.35
C ARG A 167 -17.74 1.72 -8.58
N LEU A 168 -17.21 0.89 -9.47
CA LEU A 168 -15.83 0.98 -9.93
C LEU A 168 -15.61 2.34 -10.60
N LEU A 169 -14.65 3.11 -10.07
CA LEU A 169 -14.21 4.38 -10.64
C LEU A 169 -12.93 4.18 -11.47
N TYR A 170 -11.99 3.39 -10.95
CA TYR A 170 -10.72 3.13 -11.62
C TYR A 170 -10.14 1.79 -11.17
N ARG A 171 -9.45 1.11 -12.09
CA ARG A 171 -8.61 -0.06 -11.83
C ARG A 171 -7.37 0.05 -12.72
N SER A 172 -6.18 -0.11 -12.14
CA SER A 172 -4.95 -0.17 -12.94
C SER A 172 -4.85 -1.47 -13.73
N THR A 173 -4.08 -1.45 -14.81
CA THR A 173 -3.83 -2.60 -15.69
C THR A 173 -2.50 -3.25 -15.31
N SER A 174 -2.48 -4.57 -15.15
CA SER A 174 -1.24 -5.32 -14.92
C SER A 174 -0.31 -5.24 -16.13
N GLN A 175 0.98 -5.03 -15.88
CA GLN A 175 2.03 -4.90 -16.89
C GLN A 175 3.04 -6.04 -16.77
N GLN A 176 3.33 -6.71 -17.88
CA GLN A 176 4.23 -7.85 -17.91
C GLN A 176 5.01 -7.92 -19.23
N HIS A 177 6.27 -8.35 -19.18
CA HIS A 177 7.11 -8.58 -20.37
C HIS A 177 6.62 -9.80 -21.17
N TYR A 178 6.19 -10.83 -20.43
CA TYR A 178 5.51 -12.02 -20.89
C TYR A 178 4.70 -12.60 -19.73
N PHE A 179 3.85 -13.60 -19.99
CA PHE A 179 2.95 -14.15 -18.98
C PHE A 179 3.67 -14.49 -17.66
N ASN A 180 3.22 -13.89 -16.55
CA ASN A 180 3.76 -14.05 -15.19
C ASN A 180 5.22 -13.59 -15.04
N CYS A 181 5.64 -12.58 -15.80
CA CYS A 181 6.90 -11.87 -15.64
C CYS A 181 6.63 -10.35 -15.64
N PRO A 182 6.37 -9.76 -14.46
CA PRO A 182 5.98 -8.37 -14.38
C PRO A 182 7.14 -7.43 -14.70
N TYR A 183 6.76 -6.21 -15.09
CA TYR A 183 7.67 -5.07 -15.04
C TYR A 183 8.09 -4.85 -13.58
N GLN A 184 9.38 -4.66 -13.34
CA GLN A 184 9.90 -4.58 -11.97
C GLN A 184 11.14 -3.70 -11.89
N MET A 185 11.21 -2.91 -10.81
CA MET A 185 12.44 -2.19 -10.46
C MET A 185 13.52 -3.18 -10.03
N PRO A 186 14.82 -2.87 -10.20
CA PRO A 186 15.35 -1.64 -10.79
C PRO A 186 15.38 -1.64 -12.33
N ASN A 187 15.14 -2.78 -12.99
CA ASN A 187 15.26 -2.92 -14.44
C ASN A 187 14.27 -2.04 -15.22
N ASP A 188 13.04 -1.94 -14.71
CA ASP A 188 12.02 -1.04 -15.21
C ASP A 188 11.88 0.16 -14.28
N THR A 189 12.08 1.36 -14.83
CA THR A 189 11.92 2.58 -14.04
C THR A 189 10.45 2.84 -13.75
N PRO A 190 10.11 3.51 -12.63
CA PRO A 190 8.72 3.86 -12.29
C PRO A 190 7.98 4.61 -13.41
N ARG A 191 8.71 5.33 -14.28
CA ARG A 191 8.13 6.05 -15.43
C ARG A 191 7.56 5.13 -16.51
N LYS A 192 7.97 3.85 -16.56
CA LYS A 192 7.34 2.83 -17.42
C LYS A 192 5.99 2.34 -16.88
N GLY A 193 5.72 2.59 -15.59
CA GLY A 193 4.46 2.25 -14.94
C GLY A 193 3.28 2.98 -15.57
N GLU A 194 2.09 2.38 -15.48
CA GLU A 194 0.84 3.06 -15.76
C GLU A 194 0.71 4.25 -14.80
N GLN A 195 0.52 5.45 -15.35
CA GLN A 195 0.34 6.67 -14.58
C GLN A 195 -1.07 7.21 -14.81
N SER A 196 -1.73 7.62 -13.73
CA SER A 196 -3.09 8.17 -13.78
C SER A 196 -3.26 9.27 -12.75
N SER A 197 -4.27 10.11 -12.96
CA SER A 197 -4.63 11.18 -12.03
C SER A 197 -6.14 11.31 -11.94
N LEU A 198 -6.69 11.30 -10.72
CA LEU A 198 -8.12 11.26 -10.48
C LEU A 198 -8.52 12.23 -9.38
N LEU A 199 -9.54 13.05 -9.64
CA LEU A 199 -10.16 13.85 -8.58
C LEU A 199 -10.95 12.94 -7.65
N LEU A 200 -10.53 12.91 -6.39
CA LEU A 200 -11.18 12.18 -5.30
C LEU A 200 -12.32 13.00 -4.68
N GLN A 201 -13.24 12.26 -4.09
CA GLN A 201 -14.33 12.78 -3.26
C GLN A 201 -14.27 12.14 -1.88
N GLU A 202 -14.85 12.82 -0.89
CA GLU A 202 -15.07 12.20 0.41
C GLU A 202 -15.86 10.89 0.23
N ASN A 203 -15.45 9.86 0.98
CA ASN A 203 -15.97 8.49 0.92
C ASN A 203 -15.62 7.68 -0.32
N ASP A 204 -14.74 8.17 -1.20
CA ASP A 204 -14.06 7.26 -2.13
C ASP A 204 -13.26 6.23 -1.33
N VAL A 205 -13.24 4.99 -1.81
CA VAL A 205 -12.54 3.87 -1.18
C VAL A 205 -11.52 3.33 -2.17
N LEU A 206 -10.27 3.21 -1.73
CA LEU A 206 -9.16 2.69 -2.49
C LEU A 206 -8.73 1.34 -1.90
N LEU A 207 -8.38 0.40 -2.77
CA LEU A 207 -7.62 -0.80 -2.46
C LEU A 207 -6.31 -0.72 -3.25
N LEU A 208 -5.17 -0.78 -2.57
CA LEU A 208 -3.89 -1.12 -3.17
C LEU A 208 -3.59 -2.57 -2.82
N ALA A 209 -3.13 -3.36 -3.79
CA ALA A 209 -2.91 -4.78 -3.57
C ALA A 209 -1.74 -5.35 -4.38
N SER A 210 -1.12 -6.40 -3.85
CA SER A 210 -0.21 -7.28 -4.60
C SER A 210 -0.98 -8.23 -5.52
N ASP A 211 -0.26 -8.90 -6.40
CA ASP A 211 -0.83 -9.90 -7.32
C ASP A 211 -1.47 -11.06 -6.56
N GLY A 212 -0.99 -11.44 -5.37
CA GLY A 212 -1.61 -12.47 -4.53
C GLY A 212 -3.09 -12.21 -4.22
N VAL A 213 -3.54 -10.95 -4.24
CA VAL A 213 -4.97 -10.61 -4.24
C VAL A 213 -5.54 -10.63 -5.65
N LEU A 214 -4.93 -9.90 -6.59
CA LEU A 214 -5.50 -9.63 -7.91
C LEU A 214 -5.59 -10.86 -8.81
N ASP A 215 -4.74 -11.85 -8.57
CA ASP A 215 -4.73 -13.15 -9.23
C ASP A 215 -5.78 -14.11 -8.69
N ASN A 216 -6.29 -13.87 -7.47
CA ASN A 216 -7.18 -14.78 -6.75
C ASN A 216 -8.58 -14.22 -6.46
N VAL A 217 -8.84 -12.93 -6.68
CA VAL A 217 -10.14 -12.29 -6.41
C VAL A 217 -10.60 -11.46 -7.60
N GLU A 218 -11.83 -11.71 -8.07
CA GLU A 218 -12.41 -10.99 -9.19
C GLU A 218 -12.69 -9.52 -8.85
N THR A 219 -12.57 -8.64 -9.85
CA THR A 219 -12.80 -7.19 -9.66
C THR A 219 -14.18 -6.89 -9.09
N ASP A 220 -15.21 -7.57 -9.58
CA ASP A 220 -16.58 -7.38 -9.11
C ASP A 220 -16.76 -7.77 -7.63
N GLU A 221 -16.01 -8.75 -7.15
CA GLU A 221 -16.01 -9.16 -5.74
C GLU A 221 -15.29 -8.12 -4.88
N LEU A 222 -14.14 -7.63 -5.34
CA LEU A 222 -13.43 -6.53 -4.69
C LEU A 222 -14.34 -5.29 -4.55
N VAL A 223 -15.03 -4.89 -5.63
CA VAL A 223 -15.96 -3.74 -5.61
C VAL A 223 -17.08 -3.95 -4.60
N LYS A 224 -17.66 -5.15 -4.51
CA LYS A 224 -18.71 -5.46 -3.51
C LYS A 224 -18.21 -5.31 -2.08
N VAL A 225 -17.00 -5.78 -1.77
CA VAL A 225 -16.42 -5.64 -0.43
C VAL A 225 -16.13 -4.17 -0.11
N LEU A 226 -15.50 -3.44 -1.04
CA LEU A 226 -15.17 -2.02 -0.86
C LEU A 226 -16.41 -1.13 -0.74
N ALA A 227 -17.52 -1.47 -1.42
CA ALA A 227 -18.79 -0.77 -1.31
C ALA A 227 -19.43 -0.83 0.10
N ASN A 228 -18.99 -1.78 0.94
CA ASN A 228 -19.46 -1.94 2.31
C ASN A 228 -18.62 -1.19 3.34
N VAL A 229 -17.56 -0.48 2.92
CA VAL A 229 -16.79 0.39 3.83
C VAL A 229 -17.66 1.59 4.22
N ARG A 230 -17.84 1.80 5.53
CA ARG A 230 -18.75 2.81 6.11
C ARG A 230 -18.00 3.80 7.00
N ALA A 231 -18.38 5.07 6.92
CA ALA A 231 -17.73 6.13 7.68
C ALA A 231 -17.94 5.98 9.20
N GLU A 232 -19.08 5.45 9.60
CA GLU A 232 -19.53 5.27 10.99
C GLU A 232 -18.74 4.17 11.71
N ASN A 233 -18.26 3.15 10.99
CA ASN A 233 -17.41 2.09 11.54
C ASN A 233 -15.93 2.43 11.33
N LYS A 234 -15.23 2.73 12.44
CA LYS A 234 -13.78 3.04 12.43
C LYS A 234 -12.90 1.89 11.91
N ASN A 235 -13.37 0.65 12.01
CA ASN A 235 -12.65 -0.55 11.57
C ASN A 235 -13.02 -1.01 10.16
N SER A 236 -13.94 -0.31 9.47
CA SER A 236 -14.49 -0.77 8.19
C SER A 236 -13.42 -1.02 7.11
N CYS A 237 -12.37 -0.21 7.05
CA CYS A 237 -11.25 -0.44 6.13
C CYS A 237 -10.46 -1.71 6.50
N LYS A 238 -10.23 -1.98 7.79
CA LYS A 238 -9.53 -3.18 8.25
C LYS A 238 -10.35 -4.44 8.00
N GLU A 239 -11.65 -4.40 8.30
CA GLU A 239 -12.58 -5.48 8.02
C GLU A 239 -12.62 -5.80 6.51
N ALA A 240 -12.71 -4.77 5.67
CA ALA A 240 -12.66 -4.95 4.21
C ALA A 240 -11.33 -5.55 3.74
N ALA A 241 -10.19 -5.07 4.25
CA ALA A 241 -8.88 -5.62 3.95
C ALA A 241 -8.78 -7.11 4.36
N ASP A 242 -9.29 -7.46 5.54
CA ASP A 242 -9.28 -8.85 6.03
C ASP A 242 -10.18 -9.76 5.21
N ILE A 243 -11.38 -9.31 4.84
CA ILE A 243 -12.28 -10.07 3.97
C ILE A 243 -11.62 -10.33 2.62
N ILE A 244 -10.97 -9.31 2.03
CA ILE A 244 -10.25 -9.44 0.76
C ILE A 244 -9.08 -10.43 0.91
N GLY A 245 -8.23 -10.25 1.92
CA GLY A 245 -7.07 -11.10 2.14
C GLY A 245 -7.43 -12.57 2.42
N GLN A 246 -8.45 -12.81 3.27
CA GLN A 246 -8.94 -14.16 3.55
C GLN A 246 -9.59 -14.82 2.32
N THR A 247 -10.29 -14.04 1.49
CA THR A 247 -10.88 -14.53 0.24
C THR A 247 -9.79 -14.89 -0.76
N ALA A 248 -8.79 -14.02 -0.95
CA ALA A 248 -7.63 -14.28 -1.78
C ALA A 248 -6.90 -15.55 -1.32
N SER A 249 -6.65 -15.69 -0.01
CA SER A 249 -5.99 -16.86 0.57
C SER A 249 -6.79 -18.14 0.33
N ARG A 250 -8.10 -18.13 0.59
CA ARG A 250 -8.98 -19.28 0.34
C ARG A 250 -8.97 -19.69 -1.13
N ASN A 251 -9.12 -18.72 -2.03
CA ASN A 251 -9.14 -18.94 -3.47
C ASN A 251 -7.78 -19.43 -3.98
N GLY A 252 -6.67 -18.90 -3.44
CA GLY A 252 -5.31 -19.32 -3.74
C GLY A 252 -5.05 -20.80 -3.44
N HIS A 253 -5.63 -21.33 -2.36
CA HIS A 253 -5.52 -22.75 -1.99
C HIS A 253 -6.44 -23.68 -2.80
N ASP A 254 -7.42 -23.16 -3.54
CA ASP A 254 -8.36 -23.99 -4.31
C ASP A 254 -7.80 -24.32 -5.70
N GLU A 255 -7.23 -25.52 -5.85
CA GLU A 255 -6.70 -26.05 -7.11
C GLU A 255 -7.75 -26.20 -8.23
N LYS A 256 -9.04 -26.16 -7.90
CA LYS A 256 -10.14 -26.30 -8.87
C LYS A 256 -10.75 -24.98 -9.28
N PHE A 257 -10.49 -23.91 -8.51
CA PHE A 257 -10.99 -22.57 -8.76
C PHE A 257 -10.45 -22.02 -10.09
N MET A 258 -11.32 -21.42 -10.89
CA MET A 258 -10.90 -20.67 -12.08
C MET A 258 -10.61 -19.23 -11.69
N SER A 259 -9.43 -19.03 -11.11
CA SER A 259 -8.93 -17.74 -10.66
C SER A 259 -8.74 -16.74 -11.81
N PRO A 260 -8.72 -15.42 -11.54
CA PRO A 260 -8.29 -14.42 -12.50
C PRO A 260 -6.98 -14.79 -13.21
N PHE A 261 -5.99 -15.26 -12.46
CA PHE A 261 -4.72 -15.74 -13.02
C PHE A 261 -4.91 -16.93 -13.97
N ALA A 262 -5.68 -17.95 -13.56
CA ALA A 262 -5.94 -19.12 -14.39
C ALA A 262 -6.66 -18.77 -15.69
N LYS A 263 -7.60 -17.82 -15.64
CA LYS A 263 -8.29 -17.31 -16.83
C LYS A 263 -7.31 -16.62 -17.78
N GLU A 264 -6.41 -15.80 -17.26
CA GLU A 264 -5.41 -15.12 -18.09
C GLU A 264 -4.39 -16.11 -18.67
N ALA A 265 -3.92 -17.07 -17.87
CA ALA A 265 -3.05 -18.15 -18.32
C ALA A 265 -3.64 -18.88 -19.53
N GLN A 266 -4.93 -19.22 -19.48
CA GLN A 266 -5.62 -19.91 -20.58
C GLN A 266 -5.73 -19.05 -21.84
N LYS A 267 -5.99 -17.75 -21.72
CA LYS A 267 -5.98 -16.83 -22.88
C LYS A 267 -4.60 -16.75 -23.53
N GLN A 268 -3.54 -16.87 -22.74
CA GLN A 268 -2.15 -16.93 -23.22
C GLN A 268 -1.73 -18.33 -23.70
N GLY A 269 -2.68 -19.27 -23.84
CA GLY A 269 -2.43 -20.64 -24.31
C GLY A 269 -1.73 -21.54 -23.29
N LYS A 270 -1.62 -21.12 -22.03
CA LYS A 270 -1.03 -21.93 -20.94
C LYS A 270 -2.09 -22.83 -20.33
N ARG A 271 -1.71 -24.08 -20.03
CA ARG A 271 -2.59 -25.03 -19.33
C ARG A 271 -2.40 -24.83 -17.82
N PHE A 272 -3.22 -23.97 -17.23
CA PHE A 272 -3.26 -23.75 -15.79
C PHE A 272 -4.71 -23.74 -15.29
N ARG A 273 -4.92 -24.22 -14.06
CA ARG A 273 -6.19 -24.22 -13.33
C ARG A 273 -5.89 -24.15 -11.83
N GLY A 274 -6.75 -23.49 -11.07
CA GLY A 274 -6.61 -23.30 -9.64
C GLY A 274 -6.37 -21.85 -9.26
N GLY A 275 -6.35 -21.58 -7.96
CA GLY A 275 -5.73 -20.38 -7.39
C GLY A 275 -4.21 -20.36 -7.60
N LYS A 276 -3.62 -19.19 -7.38
CA LYS A 276 -2.17 -18.99 -7.33
C LYS A 276 -1.81 -18.67 -5.89
N LEU A 277 -1.17 -19.60 -5.18
CA LEU A 277 -0.66 -19.31 -3.84
C LEU A 277 0.46 -18.26 -3.93
N ASP A 278 0.32 -17.18 -3.16
CA ASP A 278 1.33 -16.12 -3.08
C ASP A 278 1.31 -15.39 -1.72
N ASP A 279 2.23 -14.46 -1.52
CA ASP A 279 2.07 -13.42 -0.49
C ASP A 279 0.87 -12.53 -0.84
N ILE A 280 0.06 -12.20 0.17
CA ILE A 280 -1.17 -11.44 -0.03
C ILE A 280 -1.07 -10.15 0.77
N THR A 281 -1.14 -9.02 0.08
CA THR A 281 -1.27 -7.71 0.69
C THR A 281 -2.47 -6.97 0.14
N ALA A 282 -3.38 -6.57 1.03
CA ALA A 282 -4.54 -5.73 0.72
C ALA A 282 -4.53 -4.51 1.65
N LEU A 283 -4.28 -3.33 1.10
CA LEU A 283 -4.32 -2.05 1.80
C LEU A 283 -5.55 -1.26 1.37
N VAL A 284 -6.53 -1.13 2.26
CA VAL A 284 -7.77 -0.40 2.04
C VAL A 284 -7.72 0.96 2.72
N ALA A 285 -8.12 2.01 2.01
CA ALA A 285 -8.23 3.35 2.55
C ALA A 285 -9.54 4.03 2.13
N ARG A 286 -10.16 4.76 3.05
CA ARG A 286 -11.30 5.64 2.76
C ARG A 286 -10.83 7.09 2.79
N VAL A 287 -11.22 7.84 1.76
CA VAL A 287 -10.96 9.27 1.64
C VAL A 287 -11.83 10.05 2.61
N THR A 288 -11.21 10.91 3.41
CA THR A 288 -11.89 11.79 4.37
C THR A 288 -11.42 13.24 4.18
N PRO A 289 -12.16 14.22 4.69
CA PRO A 289 -11.62 15.56 4.87
C PRO A 289 -10.33 15.52 5.70
N LEU A 290 -9.37 16.36 5.33
CA LEU A 290 -8.18 16.62 6.11
C LEU A 290 -8.55 17.48 7.32
N ASP A 291 -8.32 16.95 8.52
CA ASP A 291 -8.26 17.80 9.71
C ASP A 291 -6.89 18.47 9.74
N GLN A 292 -6.82 19.70 9.21
CA GLN A 292 -5.57 20.47 9.13
C GLN A 292 -4.94 20.66 10.51
N LYS A 293 -5.74 20.85 11.56
CA LYS A 293 -5.22 21.09 12.90
C LYS A 293 -4.50 19.85 13.42
N THR A 294 -5.15 18.69 13.35
CA THR A 294 -4.53 17.41 13.75
C THR A 294 -3.32 17.05 12.88
N TYR A 295 -3.37 17.32 11.58
CA TYR A 295 -2.25 17.02 10.68
C TYR A 295 -0.98 17.81 11.03
N PHE A 296 -1.08 19.13 11.15
CA PHE A 296 0.09 19.97 11.48
C PHE A 296 0.56 19.79 12.93
N GLU A 297 -0.36 19.55 13.88
CA GLU A 297 0.01 19.21 15.26
C GLU A 297 0.82 17.89 15.31
N ASN A 298 0.39 16.85 14.60
CA ASN A 298 1.13 15.58 14.54
C ASN A 298 2.49 15.74 13.84
N LEU A 299 2.58 16.53 12.78
CA LEU A 299 3.86 16.85 12.12
C LEU A 299 4.83 17.61 13.04
N SER A 300 4.32 18.57 13.82
CA SER A 300 5.15 19.35 14.76
C SER A 300 5.68 18.52 15.92
N GLN A 301 4.95 17.50 16.37
CA GLN A 301 5.37 16.58 17.44
C GLN A 301 6.45 15.59 16.99
N LEU A 302 6.48 15.23 15.69
CA LEU A 302 7.52 14.37 15.10
C LEU A 302 8.90 15.06 15.04
N GLY A 303 8.95 16.40 15.02
CA GLY A 303 10.19 17.18 15.04
C GLY A 303 10.92 17.22 16.38
N GLY A 304 10.40 16.59 17.44
CA GLY A 304 10.93 16.72 18.81
C GLY A 304 11.04 15.45 19.65
N ARG A 305 10.68 14.26 19.14
CA ARG A 305 10.79 12.99 19.86
C ARG A 305 11.17 11.85 18.91
N GLN A 306 12.05 10.94 19.35
CA GLN A 306 12.28 9.65 18.68
C GLN A 306 10.92 8.99 18.40
N CYS A 307 10.72 8.68 17.12
CA CYS A 307 9.48 8.22 16.53
C CYS A 307 8.90 7.03 17.34
N PRO A 308 7.66 7.12 17.86
CA PRO A 308 7.02 5.98 18.48
C PRO A 308 6.91 4.84 17.46
N ARG A 309 7.07 3.60 17.95
CA ARG A 309 6.97 2.25 17.36
C ARG A 309 5.94 1.96 16.23
N ILE A 310 5.27 2.94 15.65
CA ILE A 310 4.31 2.82 14.54
C ILE A 310 4.99 2.35 13.25
N ILE A 311 6.30 2.61 13.07
CA ILE A 311 7.06 2.12 11.91
C ILE A 311 7.18 0.58 11.90
N GLU A 312 7.12 -0.10 13.06
CA GLU A 312 7.23 -1.57 13.11
C GLU A 312 5.87 -2.25 12.83
N GLU A 313 4.76 -1.69 13.31
CA GLU A 313 3.42 -2.20 13.01
C GLU A 313 2.95 -1.87 11.58
N ALA A 314 3.42 -0.76 10.99
CA ALA A 314 3.07 -0.34 9.63
C ALA A 314 3.94 -0.96 8.52
N LEU A 315 4.96 -1.75 8.87
CA LEU A 315 5.86 -2.43 7.90
C LEU A 315 5.81 -3.96 7.99
N GLY A 316 4.91 -4.56 8.80
CA GLY A 316 4.82 -6.02 8.93
C GLY A 316 6.09 -6.68 9.49
N ILE A 317 7.04 -5.91 10.02
CA ILE A 317 8.25 -6.43 10.65
C ILE A 317 7.90 -6.69 12.12
N GLY A 318 7.25 -7.83 12.37
CA GLY A 318 7.13 -8.35 13.72
C GLY A 318 8.53 -8.59 14.29
N ALA A 319 8.87 -7.87 15.37
CA ALA A 319 10.10 -8.06 16.11
C ALA A 319 10.20 -9.51 16.62
N PHE A 320 11.04 -10.33 15.97
CA PHE A 320 11.53 -11.58 16.53
C PHE A 320 12.94 -11.35 17.05
N GLY A 321 13.04 -11.15 18.37
CA GLY A 321 14.31 -10.97 19.06
C GLY A 321 14.17 -11.12 20.57
N GLY A 322 14.16 -12.36 21.05
CA GLY A 322 14.62 -12.76 22.38
C GLY A 322 13.65 -12.60 23.56
N GLY A 323 13.13 -13.72 24.08
CA GLY A 323 12.66 -13.78 25.47
C GLY A 323 11.55 -14.77 25.77
N SER A 324 11.95 -15.95 26.25
CA SER A 324 11.18 -16.93 27.03
C SER A 324 10.04 -17.70 26.35
N GLU A 325 10.27 -19.01 26.23
CA GLU A 325 9.23 -20.03 26.36
C GLU A 325 8.21 -19.65 27.44
N LYS A 326 6.92 -19.62 27.08
CA LYS A 326 5.79 -19.98 27.95
C LYS A 326 4.47 -20.01 27.17
N ASN A 327 3.95 -21.24 27.07
CA ASN A 327 2.53 -21.60 27.13
C ASN A 327 1.57 -21.11 26.02
N TRP A 328 1.51 -21.85 24.92
CA TRP A 328 0.29 -22.02 24.11
C TRP A 328 -0.06 -23.52 24.01
N PHE A 329 -0.34 -24.13 25.17
CA PHE A 329 -1.09 -25.37 25.28
C PHE A 329 -2.15 -25.16 26.37
N GLY A 330 -3.42 -25.28 26.02
CA GLY A 330 -4.52 -25.33 26.98
C GLY A 330 -5.74 -24.55 26.52
N GLY A 331 -6.69 -25.24 25.89
CA GLY A 331 -7.96 -24.61 25.52
C GLY A 331 -8.97 -25.45 24.75
N PHE A 332 -8.82 -26.77 24.63
CA PHE A 332 -9.90 -27.65 24.20
C PHE A 332 -10.14 -28.68 25.30
N PHE A 333 -11.05 -28.34 26.23
CA PHE A 333 -11.71 -29.32 27.08
C PHE A 333 -13.19 -29.39 26.68
N ASN A 334 -13.52 -30.54 26.08
CA ASN A 334 -14.72 -31.35 26.29
C ASN A 334 -16.02 -30.70 26.81
N SER A 335 -17.07 -30.91 26.01
CA SER A 335 -18.38 -31.41 26.48
C SER A 335 -18.99 -32.27 25.35
N LYS A 336 -18.99 -33.61 25.49
CA LYS A 336 -20.17 -34.45 25.80
C LYS A 336 -21.36 -34.15 24.85
N LEU A 337 -21.86 -35.05 24.01
CA LEU A 337 -22.14 -36.50 24.12
C LEU A 337 -21.84 -37.20 22.78
#